data_AF-A0A2H0D0G2-F1
#
_entry.id   AF-A0A2H0D0G2-F1
#
_cell.length_a   1.000
_cell.length_b   1.000
_cell.length_c   1.000
_cell.angle_alpha   90.00
_cell.angle_beta   90.00
_cell.angle_gamma   90.00
#
_symmetry.space_group_name_H-M   'P 1'
#
loop_
_entity.id
_entity.type
_entity.pdbx_description
1 polymer ?
#
loop_
_entity_poly.entity_id
_entity_poly.type
_entity_poly.pdbx_seq_one_letter_code
_entity_poly.pdbx_strand_id
1 'polypeptide(L)'
;PANTFIVSTEALTSSDDPRMEAVYKISEIIKPDGTVVNKMKLSPGKMSLPGRKQVYRQFKNDKMTSDIIGLEGEKKLGTPLLRPIFKKGKLLYDLPSVLAIRDYVKSQLEYLPKKYLAIETTYQYPVRVSPRLRRLITKTKKEIRGH
;
A
#
# COMPACT_ATOMS: atom_id res chain seq x y z
N PRO A 1 -39.50 -14.12 9.22
CA PRO A 1 -38.17 -13.95 8.56
C PRO A 1 -37.94 -12.48 8.19
N ALA A 2 -36.72 -11.98 8.33
CA ALA A 2 -36.38 -10.61 7.90
C ALA A 2 -35.80 -10.64 6.48
N ASN A 3 -36.22 -9.69 5.63
CA ASN A 3 -35.76 -9.56 4.23
C ASN A 3 -34.89 -8.32 4.00
N THR A 4 -34.72 -7.47 5.01
CA THR A 4 -33.95 -6.23 4.92
C THR A 4 -33.34 -5.93 6.29
N PHE A 5 -32.08 -5.53 6.27
CA PHE A 5 -31.34 -5.11 7.45
C PHE A 5 -30.93 -3.65 7.27
N ILE A 6 -31.21 -2.82 8.26
CA ILE A 6 -30.77 -1.42 8.31
C ILE A 6 -29.78 -1.31 9.45
N VAL A 7 -28.56 -0.87 9.13
CA VAL A 7 -27.49 -0.64 10.10
C VAL A 7 -27.10 0.83 9.99
N SER A 8 -27.09 1.54 11.12
CA SER A 8 -26.86 2.99 11.18
C SER A 8 -25.57 3.28 11.93
N THR A 9 -25.64 3.54 13.23
CA THR A 9 -24.55 4.07 14.05
C THR A 9 -23.27 3.23 13.95
N GLU A 10 -23.37 1.91 14.16
CA GLU A 10 -22.21 1.01 14.14
C GLU A 10 -21.47 1.03 12.79
N ALA A 11 -22.21 1.06 11.66
CA ALA A 11 -21.63 1.09 10.32
C ALA A 11 -21.03 2.45 9.95
N LEU A 12 -21.57 3.55 10.49
CA LEU A 12 -21.12 4.90 10.20
C LEU A 12 -19.89 5.30 11.02
N THR A 13 -19.78 4.81 12.26
CA THR A 13 -18.72 5.23 13.17
C THR A 13 -17.55 4.24 13.26
N SER A 14 -17.71 3.00 12.78
CA SER A 14 -16.78 1.90 13.10
C SER A 14 -16.52 1.87 14.62
N SER A 15 -17.61 1.81 15.39
CA SER A 15 -17.66 1.95 16.86
C SER A 15 -16.68 1.05 17.61
N ASP A 16 -16.35 -0.11 17.06
CA ASP A 16 -15.43 -1.10 17.60
C ASP A 16 -13.95 -0.72 17.42
N ASP A 17 -13.59 -0.11 16.28
CA ASP A 17 -12.27 0.49 16.04
C ASP A 17 -12.35 1.71 15.09
N PRO A 18 -12.66 2.92 15.61
CA PRO A 18 -12.92 4.10 14.79
C PRO A 18 -11.64 4.75 14.24
N ARG A 19 -10.49 4.07 14.33
CA ARG A 19 -9.18 4.64 14.01
C ARG A 19 -8.63 4.07 12.72
N MET A 20 -8.39 4.96 11.76
CA MET A 20 -7.50 4.66 10.62
C MET A 20 -6.14 5.32 10.86
N GLU A 21 -5.12 4.53 11.16
CA GLU A 21 -3.75 5.04 11.39
C GLU A 21 -3.00 5.30 10.07
N ALA A 22 -3.37 6.37 9.36
CA ALA A 22 -2.61 6.86 8.23
C ALA A 22 -1.47 7.80 8.69
N VAL A 23 -0.24 7.53 8.27
CA VAL A 23 0.93 8.35 8.61
C VAL A 23 1.62 8.88 7.35
N TYR A 24 1.93 10.18 7.32
CA TYR A 24 2.73 10.79 6.27
C TYR A 24 4.19 10.89 6.72
N LYS A 25 5.12 10.32 5.93
CA LYS A 25 6.56 10.31 6.24
C LYS A 25 7.38 10.59 4.99
N ILE A 26 8.38 11.44 5.12
CA ILE A 26 9.40 11.67 4.08
C ILE A 26 10.22 10.39 3.88
N SER A 27 10.37 9.96 2.63
CA SER A 27 11.19 8.80 2.26
C SER A 27 12.48 9.16 1.53
N GLU A 28 12.53 10.31 0.88
CA GLU A 28 13.72 10.83 0.19
C GLU A 28 13.64 12.35 0.03
N ILE A 29 14.79 12.98 -0.14
CA ILE A 29 14.96 14.39 -0.46
C ILE A 29 15.89 14.47 -1.68
N ILE A 30 15.45 15.18 -2.72
CA ILE A 30 16.31 15.51 -3.86
C ILE A 30 16.89 16.91 -3.61
N LYS A 31 18.21 17.00 -3.52
CA LYS A 31 18.93 18.27 -3.35
C LYS A 31 19.01 19.04 -4.69
N PRO A 32 19.32 20.35 -4.67
CA PRO A 32 19.44 21.17 -5.88
C PRO A 32 20.49 20.66 -6.89
N ASP A 33 21.54 19.99 -6.41
CA ASP A 33 22.59 19.36 -7.22
C ASP A 33 22.16 18.02 -7.86
N GLY A 34 20.91 17.59 -7.65
CA GLY A 34 20.37 16.32 -8.12
C GLY A 34 20.68 15.13 -7.20
N THR A 35 21.44 15.32 -6.12
CA THR A 35 21.78 14.24 -5.18
C THR A 35 20.53 13.80 -4.41
N VAL A 36 20.28 12.48 -4.39
CA VAL A 36 19.15 11.87 -3.67
C VAL A 36 19.61 11.44 -2.27
N VAL A 37 19.01 12.03 -1.23
CA VAL A 37 19.20 11.64 0.16
C VAL A 37 18.00 10.84 0.65
N ASN A 38 18.23 9.56 0.93
CA ASN A 38 17.19 8.67 1.46
C ASN A 38 16.93 8.94 2.94
N LYS A 39 15.66 8.95 3.35
CA LYS A 39 15.24 9.20 4.72
C LYS A 39 14.48 8.02 5.30
N MET A 40 14.77 7.70 6.56
CA MET A 40 14.20 6.55 7.26
C MET A 40 14.18 6.81 8.78
N LYS A 41 13.10 6.41 9.44
CA LYS A 41 13.00 6.40 10.91
C LYS A 41 13.51 5.05 11.43
N LEU A 42 14.35 5.09 12.47
CA LEU A 42 14.94 3.88 13.06
C LEU A 42 14.26 3.41 14.36
N SER A 43 13.34 4.19 14.92
CA SER A 43 12.71 3.86 16.20
C SER A 43 11.99 2.51 16.12
N PRO A 44 12.14 1.64 17.14
CA PRO A 44 11.40 0.38 17.24
C PRO A 44 9.89 0.61 17.05
N GLY A 45 9.23 -0.26 16.29
CA GLY A 45 7.79 -0.15 15.98
C GLY A 45 7.40 1.01 15.05
N LYS A 46 8.30 1.95 14.71
CA LYS A 46 8.01 3.12 13.86
C LYS A 46 8.91 3.22 12.63
N MET A 47 9.58 2.13 12.26
CA MET A 47 10.48 2.13 11.10
C MET A 47 9.75 2.52 9.82
N SER A 48 10.34 3.42 9.03
CA SER A 48 9.86 3.75 7.69
C SER A 48 10.80 3.20 6.62
N LEU A 49 10.27 2.98 5.41
CA LEU A 49 11.07 2.50 4.28
C LEU A 49 11.63 3.69 3.47
N PRO A 50 12.93 3.72 3.16
CA PRO A 50 13.56 4.78 2.38
C PRO A 50 13.17 4.75 0.90
N GLY A 51 13.42 5.86 0.20
CA GLY A 51 13.28 6.00 -1.26
C GLY A 51 11.83 6.08 -1.75
N ARG A 52 11.65 6.55 -2.99
CA ARG A 52 10.39 6.38 -3.73
C ARG A 52 10.11 4.90 -3.97
N LYS A 53 8.87 4.51 -3.69
CA LYS A 53 8.44 3.11 -3.69
C LYS A 53 7.20 2.94 -4.54
N GLN A 54 6.98 1.69 -4.94
CA GLN A 54 5.78 1.20 -5.58
C GLN A 54 5.37 -0.10 -4.89
N VAL A 55 4.07 -0.38 -4.87
CA VAL A 55 3.51 -1.65 -4.42
C VAL A 55 3.12 -2.47 -5.64
N TYR A 56 3.59 -3.70 -5.72
CA TYR A 56 3.34 -4.59 -6.84
C TYR A 56 2.59 -5.84 -6.37
N ARG A 57 1.42 -6.10 -6.94
CA ARG A 57 0.60 -7.26 -6.61
C ARG A 57 0.98 -8.46 -7.45
N GLN A 58 1.10 -9.61 -6.80
CA GLN A 58 1.37 -10.90 -7.40
C GLN A 58 0.08 -11.68 -7.61
N PHE A 59 -0.04 -12.30 -8.77
CA PHE A 59 -1.16 -13.17 -9.14
C PHE A 59 -0.66 -14.57 -9.48
N LYS A 60 -1.44 -15.58 -9.13
CA LYS A 60 -1.27 -16.97 -9.57
C LYS A 60 -2.65 -17.55 -9.80
N ASN A 61 -2.90 -18.12 -10.98
CA ASN A 61 -4.18 -18.70 -11.37
C ASN A 61 -5.36 -17.74 -11.08
N ASP A 62 -5.22 -16.47 -11.52
CA ASP A 62 -6.19 -15.41 -11.28
C ASP A 62 -6.56 -15.18 -9.81
N LYS A 63 -5.64 -15.51 -8.89
CA LYS A 63 -5.78 -15.19 -7.47
C LYS A 63 -4.62 -14.34 -6.99
N MET A 64 -4.94 -13.34 -6.19
CA MET A 64 -3.97 -12.51 -5.49
C MET A 64 -3.19 -13.38 -4.48
N THR A 65 -1.86 -13.32 -4.51
CA THR A 65 -1.01 -14.18 -3.66
C THR A 65 -0.16 -13.41 -2.66
N SER A 66 0.34 -12.24 -3.04
CA SER A 66 1.17 -11.38 -2.18
C SER A 66 1.33 -10.00 -2.79
N ASP A 67 1.73 -9.04 -1.98
CA ASP A 67 2.19 -7.73 -2.43
C ASP A 67 3.69 -7.59 -2.16
N ILE A 68 4.42 -6.97 -3.11
CA ILE A 68 5.84 -6.66 -3.01
C ILE A 68 6.00 -5.15 -2.99
N ILE A 69 6.61 -4.61 -1.94
CA ILE A 69 7.06 -3.22 -1.89
C ILE A 69 8.44 -3.16 -2.52
N GLY A 70 8.54 -2.48 -3.66
CA GLY A 70 9.78 -2.27 -4.40
C GLY A 70 10.09 -0.79 -4.58
N LEU A 71 11.25 -0.49 -5.18
CA LEU A 71 11.53 0.87 -5.60
C LEU A 71 10.66 1.25 -6.81
N GLU A 72 10.40 2.54 -6.95
CA GLU A 72 9.74 3.08 -8.15
C GLU A 72 10.54 2.67 -9.41
N GLY A 73 9.82 2.17 -10.43
CA GLY A 73 10.41 1.71 -11.69
C GLY A 73 11.12 0.35 -11.63
N GLU A 74 11.09 -0.36 -10.51
CA GLU A 74 11.60 -1.72 -10.41
C GLU A 74 10.76 -2.70 -11.24
N LYS A 75 11.39 -3.39 -12.18
CA LYS A 75 10.71 -4.29 -13.13
C LYS A 75 10.56 -5.70 -12.55
N LYS A 76 9.64 -6.49 -13.13
CA LYS A 76 9.41 -7.91 -12.81
C LYS A 76 8.95 -8.19 -11.37
N LEU A 77 8.22 -7.26 -10.75
CA LEU A 77 7.69 -7.41 -9.38
C LEU A 77 6.17 -7.63 -9.31
N GLY A 78 5.48 -7.75 -10.45
CA GLY A 78 4.02 -7.92 -10.53
C GLY A 78 3.32 -6.67 -11.03
N THR A 79 2.01 -6.57 -10.77
CA THR A 79 1.15 -5.49 -11.24
C THR A 79 1.25 -4.27 -10.31
N PRO A 80 1.68 -3.09 -10.80
CA PRO A 80 1.80 -1.90 -9.95
C PRO A 80 0.43 -1.40 -9.48
N LEU A 81 0.33 -1.04 -8.19
CA LEU A 81 -0.93 -0.58 -7.57
C LEU A 81 -1.04 0.94 -7.49
N LEU A 82 0.06 1.66 -7.22
CA LEU A 82 0.04 3.12 -7.18
C LEU A 82 0.05 3.67 -8.60
N ARG A 83 -0.94 4.52 -8.90
CA ARG A 83 -1.10 5.20 -10.19
C ARG A 83 -0.95 6.71 -10.01
N PRO A 84 -0.33 7.42 -10.97
CA PRO A 84 -0.24 8.88 -10.92
C PRO A 84 -1.63 9.50 -11.08
N ILE A 85 -2.13 10.16 -10.03
CA ILE A 85 -3.41 10.89 -10.07
C ILE A 85 -3.19 12.33 -10.53
N PHE A 86 -2.15 12.98 -10.02
CA PHE A 86 -1.74 14.32 -10.40
C PHE A 86 -0.29 14.33 -10.91
N LYS A 87 0.00 15.19 -11.90
CA LYS A 87 1.36 15.47 -12.35
C LYS A 87 1.52 16.96 -12.60
N LYS A 88 2.47 17.59 -11.89
CA LYS A 88 2.72 19.04 -11.99
C LYS A 88 1.44 19.89 -11.82
N GLY A 89 0.62 19.55 -10.82
CA GLY A 89 -0.64 20.25 -10.53
C GLY A 89 -1.83 19.92 -11.46
N LYS A 90 -1.63 19.10 -12.50
CA LYS A 90 -2.71 18.70 -13.42
C LYS A 90 -3.25 17.32 -13.05
N LEU A 91 -4.57 17.19 -12.98
CA LEU A 91 -5.26 15.90 -12.84
C LEU A 91 -5.04 15.09 -14.13
N LEU A 92 -4.50 13.87 -13.99
CA LEU A 92 -4.29 12.92 -15.10
C LEU A 92 -5.25 11.73 -15.06
N TYR A 93 -6.02 11.61 -13.98
CA TYR A 93 -6.84 10.44 -13.70
C TYR A 93 -8.32 10.79 -13.84
N ASP A 94 -9.04 10.01 -14.64
CA ASP A 94 -10.48 10.14 -14.79
C ASP A 94 -11.16 9.59 -13.54
N LEU A 95 -11.92 10.44 -12.85
CA LEU A 95 -12.61 10.07 -11.62
C LEU A 95 -13.75 9.09 -11.96
N PRO A 96 -13.74 7.86 -11.43
CA PRO A 96 -14.80 6.90 -11.68
C PRO A 96 -16.08 7.30 -10.97
N SER A 97 -17.22 6.89 -11.52
CA SER A 97 -18.50 7.00 -10.83
C SER A 97 -18.56 6.07 -9.61
N VAL A 98 -19.46 6.35 -8.66
CA VAL A 98 -19.68 5.47 -7.49
C VAL A 98 -20.04 4.04 -7.91
N LEU A 99 -20.81 3.88 -9.00
CA LEU A 99 -21.16 2.57 -9.54
C LEU A 99 -19.93 1.84 -10.08
N ALA A 100 -19.06 2.55 -10.81
CA ALA A 100 -17.81 1.98 -11.31
C ALA A 100 -16.86 1.59 -10.16
N ILE A 101 -16.79 2.39 -9.08
CA ILE A 101 -16.02 2.03 -7.88
C ILE A 101 -16.57 0.76 -7.23
N ARG A 102 -17.89 0.66 -7.07
CA ARG A 102 -18.55 -0.54 -6.51
C ARG A 102 -18.24 -1.79 -7.33
N ASP A 103 -18.38 -1.70 -8.65
CA ASP A 103 -18.17 -2.84 -9.55
C ASP A 103 -16.69 -3.22 -9.63
N TYR A 104 -15.79 -2.24 -9.55
CA TYR A 104 -14.36 -2.49 -9.37
C TYR A 104 -14.08 -3.27 -8.09
N VAL A 105 -14.61 -2.85 -6.93
CA VAL A 105 -14.43 -3.56 -5.66
C VAL A 105 -14.94 -5.00 -5.77
N LYS A 106 -16.13 -5.22 -6.34
CA LYS A 106 -16.67 -6.58 -6.57
C LYS A 106 -15.71 -7.44 -7.39
N SER A 107 -15.21 -6.91 -8.52
CA SER A 107 -14.24 -7.65 -9.34
C SER A 107 -12.95 -7.96 -8.58
N GLN A 108 -12.45 -7.03 -7.77
CA GLN A 108 -11.22 -7.25 -6.99
C GLN A 108 -11.39 -8.32 -5.92
N LEU A 109 -12.57 -8.42 -5.29
CA LEU A 109 -12.88 -9.46 -4.32
C LEU A 109 -12.92 -10.85 -4.97
N GLU A 110 -13.28 -10.97 -6.25
CA GLU A 110 -13.22 -12.24 -6.97
C GLU A 110 -11.80 -12.77 -7.13
N TYR A 111 -10.80 -11.88 -7.31
CA TYR A 111 -9.39 -12.28 -7.35
C TYR A 111 -8.81 -12.57 -5.95
N LEU A 112 -9.46 -12.14 -4.86
CA LEU A 112 -8.98 -12.38 -3.51
C LEU A 112 -9.28 -13.83 -3.06
N PRO A 113 -8.29 -14.58 -2.53
CA PRO A 113 -8.57 -15.90 -1.96
C PRO A 113 -9.62 -15.83 -0.83
N LYS A 114 -10.63 -16.71 -0.87
CA LYS A 114 -11.77 -16.71 0.06
C LYS A 114 -11.37 -16.72 1.54
N LYS A 115 -10.23 -17.32 1.90
CA LYS A 115 -9.72 -17.31 3.27
C LYS A 115 -9.52 -15.89 3.83
N TYR A 116 -9.15 -14.92 2.98
CA TYR A 116 -8.97 -13.52 3.39
C TYR A 116 -10.31 -12.76 3.52
N LEU A 117 -11.44 -13.40 3.21
CA LEU A 117 -12.79 -12.87 3.46
C LEU A 117 -13.39 -13.41 4.77
N ALA A 118 -12.66 -14.26 5.50
CA ALA A 118 -13.12 -14.77 6.79
C ALA A 118 -13.16 -13.64 7.82
N ILE A 119 -14.29 -13.50 8.52
CA ILE A 119 -14.50 -12.46 9.52
C ILE A 119 -13.97 -12.90 10.90
N GLU A 120 -14.16 -14.17 11.25
CA GLU A 120 -13.82 -14.72 12.56
C GLU A 120 -12.35 -15.14 12.69
N THR A 121 -11.64 -15.26 11.57
CA THR A 121 -10.25 -15.74 11.54
C THR A 121 -9.37 -14.81 10.73
N THR A 122 -8.34 -14.28 11.38
CA THR A 122 -7.38 -13.38 10.74
C THR A 122 -6.31 -14.17 10.01
N TYR A 123 -6.28 -14.04 8.68
CA TYR A 123 -5.18 -14.52 7.85
C TYR A 123 -4.29 -13.35 7.42
N GLN A 124 -2.97 -13.47 7.64
CA GLN A 124 -2.03 -12.45 7.18
C GLN A 124 -1.83 -12.55 5.66
N TYR A 125 -2.14 -11.46 4.95
CA TYR A 125 -1.82 -11.34 3.53
C TYR A 125 -0.31 -11.07 3.37
N PRO A 126 0.44 -11.87 2.58
CA PRO A 126 1.89 -11.73 2.53
C PRO A 126 2.29 -10.40 1.87
N VAL A 127 3.00 -9.56 2.63
CA VAL A 127 3.64 -8.34 2.13
C VAL A 127 5.16 -8.49 2.27
N ARG A 128 5.90 -8.31 1.18
CA ARG A 128 7.36 -8.53 1.13
C ARG A 128 8.08 -7.30 0.61
N VAL A 129 9.35 -7.14 0.99
CA VAL A 129 10.22 -6.09 0.46
C VAL A 129 11.10 -6.65 -0.65
N SER A 130 11.22 -5.94 -1.78
CA SER A 130 12.07 -6.34 -2.91
C SER A 130 13.57 -6.43 -2.52
N PRO A 131 14.38 -7.27 -3.18
CA PRO A 131 15.82 -7.32 -2.91
C PRO A 131 16.51 -5.96 -3.08
N ARG A 132 16.10 -5.17 -4.07
CA ARG A 132 16.68 -3.84 -4.32
C ARG A 132 16.35 -2.87 -3.20
N LEU A 133 15.10 -2.87 -2.72
CA LEU A 133 14.71 -2.04 -1.58
C LEU A 133 15.38 -2.52 -0.28
N ARG A 134 15.56 -3.83 -0.06
CA ARG A 134 16.34 -4.34 1.09
C ARG A 134 17.77 -3.81 1.09
N ARG A 135 18.45 -3.80 -0.05
CA ARG A 135 19.80 -3.22 -0.18
C ARG A 135 19.82 -1.74 0.20
N LEU A 136 18.80 -0.98 -0.24
CA LEU A 136 18.68 0.43 0.12
C LEU A 136 18.46 0.62 1.63
N ILE A 137 17.58 -0.18 2.24
CA ILE A 137 17.35 -0.16 3.69
C ILE A 137 18.66 -0.40 4.45
N THR A 138 19.43 -1.42 4.08
CA THR A 138 20.70 -1.73 4.74
C THR A 138 21.72 -0.60 4.56
N LYS A 139 21.83 -0.02 3.36
CA LYS A 139 22.70 1.12 3.09
C LYS A 139 22.32 2.32 3.96
N THR A 140 21.05 2.73 3.93
CA THR A 140 20.56 3.88 4.70
C THR A 140 20.66 3.66 6.21
N LYS A 141 20.46 2.43 6.71
CA LYS A 141 20.71 2.10 8.13
C LYS A 141 22.15 2.33 8.55
N LYS A 142 23.13 1.97 7.70
CA LYS A 142 24.56 2.19 7.97
C LYS A 142 24.89 3.67 7.97
N GLU A 143 24.37 4.43 7.00
CA GLU A 143 24.56 5.89 6.90
C GLU A 143 24.01 6.60 8.14
N ILE A 144 22.82 6.25 8.63
CA ILE A 144 22.23 6.89 9.81
C ILE A 144 22.96 6.54 11.11
N ARG A 145 23.53 5.33 11.23
CA ARG A 145 24.23 4.87 12.44
C ARG A 145 25.72 5.26 12.49
N GLY A 146 26.32 5.59 11.35
CA GLY A 146 27.69 6.07 11.26
C GLY A 146 27.86 7.58 11.48
N HIS A 147 26.74 8.26 11.74
CA HIS A 147 26.65 9.64 12.24
C HIS A 147 26.22 9.62 13.71
#